data_AF-A0A350NL47-F1
#
_entry.id   AF-A0A350NL47-F1
#
_cell.length_a   1.000
_cell.length_b   1.000
_cell.length_c   1.000
_cell.angle_alpha   90.00
_cell.angle_beta   90.00
_cell.angle_gamma   90.00
#
_symmetry.space_group_name_H-M   'P 1'
#
loop_
_entity.id
_entity.type
_entity.pdbx_description
1 polymer ?
#
loop_
_entity_poly.entity_id
_entity_poly.type
_entity_poly.pdbx_seq_one_letter_code
_entity_poly.pdbx_strand_id
1 'polypeptide(L)'
;MLNKKESYAIIDKVLSYCNYYTMATLISHEEGLTRFANSEIHQNVFKSNNTLEITIHDGKKQSKNSTNILDDESLKELVRKTEQNL
;
A
#
# COMPACT_ATOMS: atom_id res chain seq x y z
N MET A 1 -9.37 5.40 -7.55
CA MET A 1 -8.75 5.93 -6.32
C MET A 1 -9.55 5.59 -5.06
N LEU A 2 -8.88 5.36 -3.94
CA LEU A 2 -9.53 5.28 -2.61
C LEU A 2 -9.95 6.68 -2.17
N ASN A 3 -11.14 6.80 -1.59
CA ASN A 3 -11.57 8.06 -0.99
C ASN A 3 -10.93 8.25 0.39
N LYS A 4 -11.01 9.47 0.92
CA LYS A 4 -10.42 9.82 2.23
C LYS A 4 -10.84 8.83 3.33
N LYS A 5 -12.14 8.51 3.43
CA LYS A 5 -12.68 7.63 4.48
C LYS A 5 -12.12 6.20 4.36
N GLU A 6 -12.07 5.67 3.14
CA GLU A 6 -11.51 4.34 2.88
C GLU A 6 -10.02 4.29 3.21
N SER A 7 -9.27 5.33 2.82
CA SER A 7 -7.84 5.44 3.11
C SER A 7 -7.54 5.42 4.60
N TYR A 8 -8.26 6.24 5.39
CA TYR A 8 -8.11 6.24 6.85
C TYR A 8 -8.54 4.91 7.47
N ALA A 9 -9.63 4.30 7.00
CA ALA A 9 -10.07 3.01 7.52
C ALA A 9 -9.03 1.90 7.35
N ILE A 10 -8.28 1.90 6.23
CA ILE A 10 -7.19 0.94 5.98
C ILE A 10 -6.00 1.22 6.91
N ILE A 11 -5.64 2.50 7.08
CA ILE A 11 -4.56 2.92 7.98
C ILE A 11 -4.90 2.56 9.44
N ASP A 12 -6.11 2.90 9.90
CA ASP A 12 -6.55 2.60 11.26
C ASP A 12 -6.57 1.10 11.51
N LYS A 13 -7.02 0.32 10.52
CA LYS A 13 -7.04 -1.14 10.58
C LYS A 13 -5.64 -1.73 10.70
N VAL A 14 -4.69 -1.36 9.83
CA VAL A 14 -3.33 -1.92 9.92
C VAL A 14 -2.65 -1.53 11.23
N LEU A 15 -2.83 -0.30 11.69
CA LEU A 15 -2.27 0.17 12.96
C LEU A 15 -2.87 -0.58 14.17
N SER A 16 -4.13 -1.02 14.08
CA SER A 16 -4.76 -1.84 15.13
C SER A 16 -4.13 -3.22 15.31
N TYR A 17 -3.35 -3.70 14.33
CA TYR A 17 -2.66 -4.98 14.38
C TYR A 17 -1.21 -4.88 14.88
N CYS A 18 -0.65 -3.67 14.95
CA CYS A 18 0.75 -3.47 15.31
C CYS A 18 0.97 -3.47 16.82
N ASN A 19 2.06 -4.09 17.27
CA ASN A 19 2.49 -4.11 18.67
C ASN A 19 3.54 -3.03 19.01
N TYR A 20 4.14 -2.43 17.98
CA TYR A 20 5.26 -1.49 18.08
C TYR A 20 4.92 -0.14 17.44
N TYR A 21 5.78 0.86 17.67
CA TYR A 21 5.63 2.17 17.04
C TYR A 21 5.71 2.02 15.51
N THR A 22 4.61 2.35 14.83
CA THR A 22 4.46 2.06 13.40
C THR A 22 4.08 3.32 12.64
N MET A 23 4.77 3.57 11.53
CA MET A 23 4.38 4.52 10.51
C MET A 23 3.71 3.77 9.36
N ALA A 24 2.50 4.18 8.98
CA ALA A 24 1.78 3.63 7.85
C ALA A 24 1.56 4.72 6.79
N THR A 25 1.96 4.43 5.55
CA THR A 25 1.83 5.32 4.39
C THR A 25 1.02 4.62 3.32
N LEU A 26 -0.14 5.17 2.97
CA LEU A 26 -0.97 4.67 1.88
C LEU A 26 -0.82 5.57 0.66
N ILE A 27 -0.40 4.97 -0.46
CA ILE A 27 -0.13 5.66 -1.72
C ILE A 27 -1.12 5.15 -2.76
N SER A 28 -1.97 6.02 -3.28
CA SER A 28 -2.85 5.73 -4.42
C SER A 28 -2.29 6.38 -5.68
N HIS A 29 -2.13 5.60 -6.74
CA HIS A 29 -1.62 6.07 -8.02
C HIS A 29 -2.51 5.59 -9.17
N GLU A 30 -2.72 6.48 -10.15
CA GLU A 30 -3.42 6.16 -11.41
C GLU A 30 -2.46 6.49 -12.56
N GLU A 31 -2.30 5.55 -13.48
CA GLU A 31 -1.48 5.71 -14.69
C GLU A 31 -2.32 5.45 -15.94
N GLY A 32 -2.20 6.32 -16.93
CA GLY A 32 -2.84 6.19 -18.23
C GLY A 32 -1.81 6.28 -19.35
N LEU A 33 -1.90 5.38 -20.33
CA LEU A 33 -1.04 5.35 -21.51
C LEU A 33 -1.89 5.23 -22.76
N THR A 34 -1.94 6.30 -23.55
CA THR A 34 -2.46 6.25 -24.92
C THR A 34 -1.30 6.33 -25.90
N ARG A 35 -1.15 5.33 -26.77
CA ARG A 35 -0.14 5.28 -27.83
C ARG A 35 -0.82 5.34 -29.19
N PHE A 36 -0.39 6.28 -30.02
CA PHE A 36 -0.80 6.36 -31.43
C PHE A 36 0.26 5.74 -32.33
N ALA A 37 -0.16 5.01 -33.35
CA ALA A 37 0.69 4.51 -34.43
C ALA A 37 -0.16 4.39 -35.71
N ASN A 38 0.42 4.72 -36.87
CA ASN A 38 -0.30 4.69 -38.16
C ASN A 38 -1.60 5.50 -38.18
N SER A 39 -1.64 6.63 -37.48
CA SER A 39 -2.85 7.47 -37.32
C SER A 39 -4.02 6.81 -36.58
N GLU A 40 -3.77 5.71 -35.85
CA GLU A 40 -4.76 4.99 -35.03
C GLU A 40 -4.29 4.85 -33.57
N ILE A 41 -5.24 4.67 -32.65
CA ILE A 41 -4.94 4.34 -31.25
C ILE A 41 -4.52 2.86 -31.19
N HIS A 42 -3.23 2.63 -30.97
CA HIS A 42 -2.65 1.29 -30.90
C HIS A 42 -2.67 0.72 -29.47
N GLN A 43 -2.65 1.60 -28.47
CA GLN A 43 -2.73 1.22 -27.07
C GLN A 43 -3.50 2.27 -26.30
N ASN A 44 -4.43 1.83 -25.46
CA ASN A 44 -5.10 2.67 -24.47
C ASN A 44 -5.21 1.86 -23.16
N VAL A 45 -4.30 2.14 -22.23
CA VAL A 45 -4.21 1.44 -20.95
C VAL A 45 -4.49 2.44 -19.84
N PHE A 46 -5.33 2.03 -18.89
CA PHE A 46 -5.53 2.73 -17.63
C PHE A 46 -5.33 1.74 -16.49
N LYS A 47 -4.57 2.14 -15.47
CA LYS A 47 -4.36 1.36 -14.25
C LYS A 47 -4.52 2.25 -13.04
N SER A 48 -5.09 1.67 -11.99
CA SER A 48 -5.14 2.25 -10.66
C SER A 48 -4.51 1.24 -9.71
N ASN A 49 -3.60 1.69 -8.86
CA ASN A 49 -2.97 0.86 -7.84
C ASN A 49 -2.93 1.59 -6.50
N ASN A 50 -3.15 0.84 -5.42
CA ASN A 50 -3.02 1.35 -4.06
C ASN A 50 -1.95 0.52 -3.36
N THR A 51 -0.96 1.17 -2.77
CA THR A 51 0.14 0.52 -2.07
C THR A 51 0.16 1.02 -0.63
N LEU A 52 0.05 0.10 0.33
CA LEU A 52 0.29 0.37 1.73
C LEU A 52 1.73 0.00 2.06
N GLU A 53 2.45 0.94 2.66
CA GLU A 53 3.79 0.75 3.20
C GLU A 53 3.75 0.94 4.71
N ILE A 54 4.34 0.01 5.46
CA ILE A 54 4.53 0.16 6.90
C ILE A 54 6.01 0.14 7.25
N THR A 55 6.38 0.98 8.21
CA THR A 55 7.69 0.96 8.86
C THR A 55 7.47 0.81 10.35
N ILE A 56 8.02 -0.24 10.94
CA ILE A 56 7.91 -0.55 12.36
C ILE A 56 9.24 -0.27 13.04
N HIS A 57 9.20 0.37 14.20
CA HIS A 57 10.37 0.74 15.00
C HIS A 57 10.32 0.10 16.40
N ASP A 58 11.44 -0.47 16.83
CA ASP A 58 11.67 -0.94 18.20
C ASP A 58 13.06 -0.47 18.69
N GLY A 59 13.08 0.64 19.43
CA GLY A 59 14.32 1.26 19.89
C GLY A 59 15.24 1.69 18.73
N LYS A 60 16.34 0.96 18.51
CA LYS A 60 17.30 1.21 17.41
C LYS A 60 17.04 0.35 16.17
N LYS A 61 16.11 -0.59 16.24
CA LYS A 61 15.76 -1.50 15.15
C LYS A 61 14.60 -0.93 14.34
N GLN A 62 14.61 -1.19 13.04
CA GLN A 62 13.51 -0.85 12.16
C GLN A 62 13.34 -1.90 11.07
N SER A 63 12.10 -2.11 10.65
CA SER A 63 11.74 -3.00 9.56
C SER A 63 10.67 -2.34 8.70
N LYS A 64 10.74 -2.56 7.38
CA LYS A 64 9.89 -1.89 6.39
C LYS A 64 9.41 -2.89 5.35
N ASN A 65 8.11 -2.93 5.09
CA ASN A 65 7.50 -3.72 4.02
C ASN A 65 6.32 -2.96 3.38
N SER A 66 5.88 -3.43 2.21
CA SER A 66 4.70 -2.91 1.52
C SER A 66 3.86 -4.01 0.87
N THR A 67 2.60 -3.68 0.59
CA THR A 67 1.64 -4.54 -0.12
C THR A 67 0.69 -3.69 -0.96
N ASN A 68 0.15 -4.27 -2.05
CA ASN A 68 -0.99 -3.70 -2.78
C ASN A 68 -2.30 -4.47 -2.56
N ILE A 69 -2.27 -5.49 -1.68
CA ILE A 69 -3.44 -6.27 -1.28
C ILE A 69 -3.88 -5.78 0.10
N LEU A 70 -5.07 -5.17 0.16
CA LEU A 70 -5.56 -4.42 1.33
C LEU A 70 -6.70 -5.14 2.09
N ASP A 71 -6.83 -6.46 1.90
CA ASP A 71 -7.75 -7.28 2.69
C ASP A 71 -7.20 -7.55 4.10
N ASP A 72 -8.09 -7.97 4.99
CA ASP A 72 -7.82 -8.10 6.43
C ASP A 72 -6.65 -9.05 6.75
N GLU A 73 -6.61 -10.22 6.10
CA GLU A 73 -5.59 -11.23 6.36
C GLU A 73 -4.24 -10.83 5.77
N SER A 74 -4.25 -10.23 4.58
CA SER A 74 -3.04 -9.66 3.97
C SER A 74 -2.41 -8.55 4.83
N LEU A 75 -3.23 -7.71 5.47
CA LEU A 75 -2.74 -6.66 6.37
C LEU A 75 -2.13 -7.23 7.65
N LYS A 76 -2.78 -8.24 8.26
CA LYS A 76 -2.20 -8.94 9.44
C LYS A 76 -0.88 -9.61 9.09
N GLU A 77 -0.82 -10.26 7.94
CA GLU A 77 0.40 -10.94 7.47
C GLU A 77 1.51 -9.93 7.15
N LEU A 78 1.18 -8.78 6.58
CA LEU A 78 2.13 -7.68 6.38
C LEU A 78 2.75 -7.25 7.71
N VAL A 79 1.92 -7.00 8.74
CA VAL A 79 2.40 -6.62 10.07
C VAL A 79 3.27 -7.72 10.66
N ARG A 80 2.78 -8.96 10.69
CA ARG A 80 3.52 -10.13 11.23
C ARG A 80 4.89 -10.29 10.59
N LYS A 81 4.98 -10.23 9.24
CA LYS A 81 6.24 -10.32 8.51
C LYS A 81 7.17 -9.15 8.85
N THR A 82 6.63 -7.96 9.02
CA THR A 82 7.44 -6.77 9.31
C THR A 82 7.99 -6.82 10.73
N GLU A 83 7.19 -7.22 11.71
CA GLU A 83 7.61 -7.41 13.10
C GLU A 83 8.63 -8.53 13.26
N GLN A 84 8.49 -9.64 12.53
CA GLN A 84 9.48 -10.74 12.54
C GLN A 84 10.87 -10.32 12.06
N ASN A 85 10.96 -9.23 11.31
CA ASN A 85 12.20 -8.71 10.73
C ASN A 85 12.80 -7.55 11.55
N LEU A 86 12.29 -7.26 12.77
CA LEU A 86 12.84 -6.27 13.70
C LEU A 86 14.18 -6.69 14.34
#